data_AF-A0A2U3GVP8-F1
#
_entry.id   AF-A0A2U3GVP8-F1
#
_cell.length_a   1.000
_cell.length_b   1.000
_cell.length_c   1.000
_cell.angle_alpha   90.00
_cell.angle_beta   90.00
_cell.angle_gamma   90.00
#
_symmetry.space_group_name_H-M   'P 1'
#
loop_
_entity.id
_entity.type
_entity.pdbx_description
1 polymer ?
#
loop_
_entity_poly.entity_id
_entity_poly.type
_entity_poly.pdbx_seq_one_letter_code
_entity_poly.pdbx_strand_id
1 'polypeptide(L)'
;MGWTFKLHGGVAAGLGAVLLLLATLTWLPGALPLTDVRWLTAASFVSFFLAFTSALVRLVLTGADKHAIWLAFRCLPGKVQMALGALALWGVVLTVFSTATEGNLQSAEVRDGRYVAFDTTPYARGTVEISQSRYQDVLESDQRAVLAIPGVLFLGAAYAVLAAGELRRADSAVVPSDVA
;
A
#
# COMPACT_ATOMS: atom_id res chain seq x y z
N MET A 1 23.83 -1.38 7.52
CA MET A 1 22.65 -2.23 7.26
C MET A 1 22.93 -3.04 6.02
N GLY A 2 22.54 -4.32 6.02
CA GLY A 2 22.83 -5.24 4.92
C GLY A 2 22.12 -4.85 3.60
N TRP A 3 22.74 -5.21 2.48
CA TRP A 3 22.27 -4.87 1.12
C TRP A 3 20.84 -5.34 0.85
N THR A 4 20.50 -6.56 1.26
CA THR A 4 19.18 -7.15 1.00
C THR A 4 18.05 -6.34 1.66
N PHE A 5 18.25 -5.80 2.86
CA PHE A 5 17.26 -4.96 3.53
C PHE A 5 17.05 -3.62 2.79
N LYS A 6 18.13 -3.03 2.26
CA LYS A 6 18.03 -1.77 1.50
C LYS A 6 17.27 -2.02 0.20
N LEU A 7 17.58 -3.11 -0.50
CA LEU A 7 16.91 -3.49 -1.74
C LEU A 7 15.42 -3.77 -1.52
N HIS A 8 15.08 -4.64 -0.55
CA HIS A 8 13.68 -5.01 -0.31
C HIS A 8 12.86 -3.84 0.24
N GLY A 9 13.43 -3.08 1.19
CA GLY A 9 12.78 -1.89 1.73
C GLY A 9 12.62 -0.78 0.69
N GLY A 10 13.62 -0.58 -0.16
CA GLY A 10 13.58 0.38 -1.27
C GLY A 10 12.57 0.01 -2.35
N VAL A 11 12.51 -1.26 -2.77
CA VAL A 11 11.51 -1.76 -3.73
C VAL A 11 10.10 -1.61 -3.16
N ALA A 12 9.89 -1.99 -1.90
CA ALA A 12 8.60 -1.81 -1.25
C ALA A 12 8.20 -0.32 -1.16
N ALA A 13 9.12 0.56 -0.75
CA ALA A 13 8.85 2.00 -0.70
C ALA A 13 8.55 2.59 -2.09
N GLY A 14 9.30 2.17 -3.12
CA GLY A 14 9.10 2.60 -4.50
C GLY A 14 7.76 2.16 -5.07
N LEU A 15 7.39 0.88 -4.89
CA LEU A 15 6.08 0.36 -5.29
C LEU A 15 4.95 1.07 -4.55
N GLY A 16 5.09 1.26 -3.24
CA GLY A 16 4.13 2.01 -2.44
C GLY A 16 3.94 3.44 -2.95
N ALA A 17 5.03 4.16 -3.20
CA ALA A 17 4.99 5.52 -3.72
C ALA A 17 4.33 5.61 -5.11
N VAL A 18 4.65 4.68 -6.02
CA VAL A 18 4.05 4.63 -7.37
C VAL A 18 2.54 4.39 -7.27
N LEU A 19 2.10 3.45 -6.43
CA LEU A 19 0.69 3.16 -6.24
C LEU A 19 -0.06 4.36 -5.64
N LEU A 20 0.51 5.04 -4.65
CA LEU A 20 -0.09 6.26 -4.08
C LEU A 20 -0.13 7.40 -5.09
N LEU A 21 0.88 7.53 -5.95
CA LEU A 21 0.88 8.51 -7.02
C LEU A 21 -0.25 8.22 -8.02
N LEU A 22 -0.37 6.97 -8.47
CA LEU A 22 -1.47 6.56 -9.35
C LEU A 22 -2.84 6.78 -8.71
N ALA A 23 -2.99 6.46 -7.42
CA ALA A 23 -4.21 6.74 -6.66
C ALA A 23 -4.50 8.25 -6.56
N THR A 24 -3.47 9.10 -6.52
CA THR A 24 -3.64 10.56 -6.53
C THR A 24 -4.12 11.04 -7.90
N LEU A 25 -3.60 10.42 -8.97
CA LEU A 25 -3.98 10.78 -10.34
C LEU A 25 -5.43 10.42 -10.67
N THR A 26 -6.09 9.53 -9.91
CA THR A 26 -7.55 9.28 -10.04
C THR A 26 -8.43 10.41 -9.49
N TRP A 27 -7.85 11.49 -8.97
CA TRP A 27 -8.57 12.75 -8.72
C TRP A 27 -8.57 13.69 -9.92
N LEU A 28 -7.76 13.41 -10.94
CA LEU A 28 -7.82 14.17 -12.19
C LEU A 28 -9.02 13.68 -13.01
N PRO A 29 -9.75 14.61 -13.68
CA PRO A 29 -10.88 14.24 -14.49
C PRO A 29 -10.46 13.33 -15.63
N GLY A 30 -11.16 12.20 -15.77
CA GLY A 30 -10.87 11.17 -16.76
C GLY A 30 -10.18 9.99 -16.10
N ALA A 31 -10.91 8.87 -16.05
CA ALA A 31 -10.37 7.61 -15.55
C ALA A 31 -9.01 7.29 -16.18
N LEU A 32 -8.06 6.90 -15.34
CA LEU A 32 -6.77 6.44 -15.83
C LEU A 32 -7.02 5.27 -16.80
N PRO A 33 -6.29 5.18 -17.92
CA PRO A 33 -6.40 4.08 -18.88
C PRO A 33 -5.77 2.80 -18.33
N LEU A 34 -6.14 2.43 -17.10
CA LEU A 34 -5.79 1.20 -16.43
C LEU A 34 -6.73 0.12 -16.97
N THR A 35 -6.35 -0.45 -18.12
CA THR A 35 -7.06 -1.60 -18.69
C THR A 35 -7.03 -2.76 -17.70
N ASP A 36 -8.23 -3.24 -17.35
CA ASP A 36 -8.49 -4.43 -16.54
C ASP A 36 -7.88 -4.38 -15.13
N VAL A 37 -8.38 -3.46 -14.30
CA VAL A 37 -7.93 -3.20 -12.92
C VAL A 37 -7.77 -4.49 -12.09
N ARG A 38 -8.53 -5.55 -12.39
CA ARG A 38 -8.52 -6.84 -11.69
C ARG A 38 -7.15 -7.53 -11.68
N TRP A 39 -6.43 -7.58 -12.81
CA TRP A 39 -5.11 -8.22 -12.83
C TRP A 39 -4.09 -7.39 -12.06
N LEU A 40 -4.20 -6.06 -12.11
CA LEU A 40 -3.31 -5.14 -11.40
C LEU A 40 -3.54 -5.23 -9.89
N THR A 41 -4.80 -5.35 -9.45
CA THR A 41 -5.16 -5.68 -8.08
C THR A 41 -4.51 -7.00 -7.66
N ALA A 42 -4.73 -8.07 -8.43
CA ALA A 42 -4.20 -9.40 -8.10
C ALA A 42 -2.66 -9.39 -8.02
N ALA A 43 -1.98 -8.79 -9.00
CA ALA A 43 -0.52 -8.68 -9.03
C ALA A 43 0.01 -7.85 -7.84
N SER A 44 -0.67 -6.76 -7.49
CA SER A 44 -0.31 -5.92 -6.34
C SER A 44 -0.48 -6.67 -5.03
N PHE A 45 -1.58 -7.40 -4.85
CA PHE A 45 -1.82 -8.20 -3.65
C PHE A 45 -0.84 -9.37 -3.51
N VAL A 46 -0.54 -10.08 -4.60
CA VAL A 46 0.45 -11.18 -4.59
C VAL A 46 1.84 -10.63 -4.25
N SER A 47 2.25 -9.54 -4.89
CA SER A 47 3.53 -8.88 -4.64
C SER A 47 3.62 -8.36 -3.21
N PHE A 48 2.54 -7.77 -2.70
CA PHE A 48 2.43 -7.34 -1.31
C PHE A 48 2.56 -8.53 -0.36
N PHE A 49 1.82 -9.61 -0.59
CA PHE A 49 1.86 -10.78 0.28
C PHE A 49 3.29 -11.35 0.36
N LEU A 50 3.99 -11.49 -0.77
CA LEU A 50 5.38 -11.93 -0.78
C LEU A 50 6.32 -10.99 -0.02
N ALA A 51 6.19 -9.68 -0.26
CA ALA A 51 7.01 -8.67 0.42
C ALA A 51 6.73 -8.64 1.93
N PHE A 52 5.46 -8.72 2.31
CA PHE A 52 4.99 -8.70 3.69
C PHE A 52 5.38 -9.97 4.44
N THR A 53 5.19 -11.16 3.86
CA THR A 53 5.63 -12.42 4.47
C THR A 53 7.15 -12.41 4.69
N SER A 54 7.93 -11.94 3.70
CA SER A 54 9.38 -11.77 3.88
C SER A 54 9.72 -10.77 5.00
N ALA A 55 9.02 -9.63 5.07
CA ALA A 55 9.21 -8.63 6.10
C ALA A 55 8.86 -9.18 7.50
N LEU A 56 7.72 -9.87 7.61
CA LEU A 56 7.21 -10.45 8.85
C LEU A 56 8.12 -11.56 9.34
N VAL A 57 8.58 -12.46 8.47
CA VAL A 57 9.57 -13.49 8.83
C VAL A 57 10.83 -12.83 9.38
N ARG A 58 11.35 -11.80 8.72
CA ARG A 58 12.54 -11.07 9.22
C ARG A 58 12.28 -10.40 10.57
N LEU A 59 11.11 -9.81 10.76
CA LEU A 59 10.74 -9.15 12.01
C LEU A 59 10.58 -10.15 13.16
N VAL A 60 9.87 -11.26 12.93
CA VAL A 60 9.69 -12.33 13.91
C VAL A 60 11.04 -12.95 14.28
N LEU A 61 11.93 -13.18 13.31
CA LEU A 61 13.28 -13.71 13.55
C LEU A 61 14.16 -12.76 14.36
N THR A 62 13.89 -11.45 14.40
CA THR A 62 14.62 -10.53 15.30
C THR A 62 14.22 -10.66 16.76
N GLY A 63 13.04 -11.23 17.06
CA GLY A 63 12.53 -11.33 18.44
C GLY A 63 12.34 -9.98 19.15
N ALA A 64 12.42 -8.87 18.41
CA ALA A 64 12.49 -7.53 18.96
C ALA A 64 11.12 -6.99 19.36
N ASP A 65 11.10 -6.25 20.46
CA ASP A 65 9.88 -5.56 20.89
C ASP A 65 9.57 -4.35 20.00
N LYS A 66 8.32 -3.86 20.10
CA LYS A 66 7.86 -2.70 19.31
C LYS A 66 8.73 -1.45 19.57
N HIS A 67 9.27 -1.32 20.78
CA HIS A 67 10.09 -0.19 21.18
C HIS A 67 11.46 -0.21 20.48
N ALA A 68 12.13 -1.37 20.42
CA ALA A 68 13.38 -1.56 19.70
C ALA A 68 13.22 -1.34 18.20
N ILE A 69 12.12 -1.84 17.61
CA ILE A 69 11.79 -1.61 16.19
C ILE A 69 11.62 -0.11 15.92
N TRP A 70 10.89 0.60 16.78
CA TRP A 70 10.69 2.04 16.66
C TRP A 70 12.01 2.82 16.80
N LEU A 71 12.85 2.44 17.78
CA LEU A 71 14.15 3.07 17.98
C LEU A 71 15.06 2.85 16.76
N ALA A 72 15.08 1.63 16.22
CA ALA A 72 15.84 1.29 15.01
C ALA A 72 15.36 2.09 13.80
N PHE A 73 14.05 2.30 13.65
CA PHE A 73 13.52 3.20 12.63
C PHE A 73 14.02 4.64 12.82
N ARG A 74 14.03 5.15 14.06
CA ARG A 74 14.58 6.49 14.38
C ARG A 74 16.08 6.62 14.11
N CYS A 75 16.81 5.53 14.00
CA CYS A 75 18.22 5.52 13.60
C CYS A 75 18.44 5.54 12.07
N LEU A 76 17.38 5.42 11.25
CA LEU A 76 17.48 5.58 9.80
C LEU A 76 17.92 7.00 9.41
N PRO A 77 18.47 7.20 8.19
CA PRO A 77 18.75 8.54 7.68
C PRO A 77 17.48 9.39 7.68
N GLY A 78 17.55 10.62 8.19
CA GLY A 78 16.38 11.50 8.35
C GLY A 78 15.57 11.73 7.07
N LYS A 79 16.24 11.72 5.89
CA LYS A 79 15.56 11.80 4.59
C LYS A 79 14.61 10.63 4.33
N VAL A 80 14.99 9.42 4.73
CA VAL A 80 14.17 8.20 4.58
C VAL A 80 12.98 8.24 5.52
N GLN A 81 13.18 8.69 6.76
CA GLN A 81 12.09 8.86 7.73
C GLN A 81 11.08 9.90 7.25
N MET A 82 11.55 11.06 6.79
CA MET A 82 10.70 12.13 6.24
C MET A 82 9.91 11.63 5.04
N ALA A 83 10.57 10.93 4.10
CA ALA A 83 9.90 10.40 2.91
C ALA A 83 8.83 9.36 3.27
N LEU A 84 9.15 8.37 4.11
CA LEU A 84 8.19 7.35 4.54
C LEU A 84 7.05 7.96 5.37
N GLY A 85 7.35 8.92 6.24
CA GLY A 85 6.35 9.62 7.05
C GLY A 85 5.40 10.45 6.17
N ALA A 86 5.92 11.19 5.20
CA ALA A 86 5.11 11.96 4.25
C ALA A 86 4.24 11.04 3.39
N LEU A 87 4.81 9.95 2.87
CA LEU A 87 4.07 8.96 2.07
C LEU A 87 3.00 8.24 2.91
N ALA A 88 3.29 7.91 4.17
CA ALA A 88 2.32 7.29 5.07
C ALA A 88 1.16 8.25 5.38
N LEU A 89 1.47 9.52 5.70
CA LEU A 89 0.46 10.55 5.91
C LEU A 89 -0.41 10.74 4.67
N TRP A 90 0.21 10.80 3.49
CA TRP A 90 -0.51 10.90 2.22
C TRP A 90 -1.40 9.69 1.94
N GLY A 91 -0.90 8.49 2.22
CA GLY A 91 -1.69 7.27 2.09
C GLY A 91 -2.90 7.22 3.04
N VAL A 92 -2.76 7.75 4.26
CA VAL A 92 -3.90 7.91 5.19
C VAL A 92 -4.92 8.88 4.61
N VAL A 93 -4.49 10.02 4.07
CA VAL A 93 -5.38 10.98 3.39
C VAL A 93 -6.12 10.27 2.25
N LEU A 94 -5.42 9.61 1.34
CA LEU A 94 -6.05 8.91 0.22
C LEU A 94 -7.04 7.83 0.69
N THR A 95 -6.72 7.07 1.72
CA THR A 95 -7.60 6.01 2.24
C THR A 95 -8.87 6.60 2.85
N VAL A 96 -8.74 7.62 3.70
CA VAL A 96 -9.88 8.29 4.35
C VAL A 96 -10.80 8.92 3.30
N PHE A 97 -10.24 9.66 2.35
CA PHE A 97 -11.03 10.29 1.29
C PHE A 97 -11.69 9.26 0.37
N SER A 98 -11.02 8.14 0.07
CA SER A 98 -11.62 7.04 -0.71
C SER A 98 -12.84 6.49 0.01
N THR A 99 -12.71 6.12 1.29
CA THR A 99 -13.84 5.57 2.07
C THR A 99 -14.97 6.58 2.32
N ALA A 100 -14.66 7.88 2.37
CA ALA A 100 -15.66 8.93 2.56
C ALA A 100 -16.44 9.26 1.27
N THR A 101 -15.86 8.96 0.10
CA THR A 101 -16.53 9.13 -1.21
C THR A 101 -17.10 7.85 -1.78
N GLU A 102 -16.69 6.70 -1.26
CA GLU A 102 -17.33 5.40 -1.48
C GLU A 102 -18.78 5.46 -0.96
N GLY A 103 -19.71 5.78 -1.86
CA GLY A 103 -21.10 5.43 -1.66
C GLY A 103 -21.25 3.90 -1.61
N ASN A 104 -22.48 3.42 -1.46
CA ASN A 104 -22.71 1.96 -1.42
C ASN A 104 -22.50 1.26 -2.77
N LEU A 105 -22.13 1.97 -3.85
CA LEU A 105 -21.91 1.39 -5.18
C LEU A 105 -20.44 1.05 -5.40
N GLN A 106 -20.18 -0.15 -5.90
CA GLN A 106 -18.84 -0.66 -6.21
C GLN A 106 -18.89 -1.55 -7.47
N SER A 107 -17.74 -1.95 -8.00
CA SER A 107 -17.63 -2.89 -9.14
C SER A 107 -18.41 -2.42 -10.37
N ALA A 108 -18.11 -1.20 -10.83
CA ALA A 108 -18.71 -0.65 -12.04
C ALA A 108 -18.33 -1.47 -13.28
N GLU A 109 -19.31 -1.94 -14.04
CA GLU A 109 -19.14 -2.76 -15.24
C GLU A 109 -20.10 -2.30 -16.35
N VAL A 110 -19.71 -2.51 -17.61
CA VAL A 110 -20.63 -2.37 -18.75
C VAL A 110 -21.15 -3.76 -19.11
N ARG A 111 -22.46 -3.99 -18.91
CA ARG A 111 -23.12 -5.26 -19.22
C ARG A 111 -24.19 -5.03 -20.29
N ASP A 112 -24.04 -5.68 -21.44
CA ASP A 112 -24.96 -5.58 -22.58
C ASP A 112 -25.24 -4.12 -23.02
N GLY A 113 -24.21 -3.27 -23.01
CA GLY A 113 -24.33 -1.85 -23.37
C GLY A 113 -24.96 -0.96 -22.30
N ARG A 114 -25.30 -1.51 -21.13
CA ARG A 114 -25.80 -0.76 -19.97
C ARG A 114 -24.71 -0.62 -18.91
N TYR A 115 -24.69 0.53 -18.25
CA TYR A 115 -23.78 0.77 -17.13
C TYR A 115 -24.39 0.22 -15.85
N VAL A 116 -23.69 -0.68 -15.19
CA VAL A 116 -24.15 -1.31 -13.96
C VAL A 116 -23.10 -1.17 -12.86
N ALA A 117 -23.55 -1.13 -11.61
CA ALA A 117 -22.68 -1.24 -10.43
C ALA A 117 -23.34 -2.14 -9.39
N PHE A 118 -22.53 -2.69 -8.50
CA PHE A 118 -22.98 -3.49 -7.37
C PHE A 118 -23.27 -2.59 -6.17
N ASP A 119 -24.53 -2.52 -5.74
CA ASP A 119 -24.95 -1.85 -4.53
C ASP A 119 -24.73 -2.77 -3.32
N THR A 120 -24.02 -2.25 -2.31
CA THR A 120 -23.68 -2.91 -1.05
C THR A 120 -24.56 -2.48 0.11
N THR A 121 -25.54 -1.58 -0.12
CA THR A 121 -26.48 -1.07 0.89
C THR A 121 -27.15 -2.24 1.62
N PRO A 122 -27.14 -2.28 2.96
CA PRO A 122 -27.85 -3.30 3.72
C PRO A 122 -29.31 -3.39 3.26
N TYR A 123 -29.81 -4.61 3.05
CA TYR A 123 -31.18 -4.91 2.59
C TYR A 123 -31.55 -4.47 1.15
N ALA A 124 -30.66 -3.80 0.42
CA ALA A 124 -30.84 -3.44 -0.99
C ALA A 124 -29.67 -3.93 -1.88
N ARG A 125 -28.93 -4.93 -1.40
CA ARG A 125 -27.74 -5.46 -2.07
C ARG A 125 -28.10 -6.09 -3.43
N GLY A 126 -27.41 -5.67 -4.48
CA GLY A 126 -27.62 -6.20 -5.82
C GLY A 126 -26.97 -5.37 -6.92
N THR A 127 -26.94 -5.90 -8.14
CA THR A 127 -26.50 -5.14 -9.32
C THR A 127 -27.60 -4.20 -9.76
N VAL A 128 -27.29 -2.90 -9.83
CA VAL A 128 -28.22 -1.84 -10.25
C VAL A 128 -27.70 -1.14 -11.50
N GLU A 129 -28.62 -0.73 -12.36
CA GLU A 129 -28.29 0.09 -13.53
C GLU A 129 -28.08 1.55 -13.09
N ILE A 130 -27.03 2.18 -13.62
CA ILE A 130 -26.62 3.52 -13.25
C ILE A 130 -26.42 4.39 -14.50
N SER A 131 -26.43 5.71 -14.32
CA SER A 131 -26.07 6.63 -15.40
C SER A 131 -24.57 6.50 -15.73
N GLN A 132 -24.21 6.91 -16.96
CA GLN A 132 -22.81 6.96 -17.38
C GLN A 132 -21.94 7.85 -16.46
N SER A 133 -22.49 8.97 -15.98
CA SER A 133 -21.77 9.84 -15.03
C SER A 133 -21.45 9.12 -13.72
N ARG A 134 -22.46 8.45 -13.13
CA ARG A 134 -22.27 7.64 -11.91
C ARG A 134 -21.30 6.48 -12.14
N TYR A 135 -21.30 5.90 -13.33
CA TYR A 135 -20.36 4.85 -13.68
C TYR A 135 -18.91 5.35 -13.63
N GLN A 136 -18.63 6.54 -14.16
CA GLN A 136 -17.30 7.14 -14.09
C GLN A 136 -16.87 7.43 -12.65
N ASP A 137 -17.77 8.00 -11.84
CA ASP A 137 -17.49 8.30 -10.43
C ASP A 137 -17.13 7.02 -9.63
N VAL A 138 -17.90 5.94 -9.83
CA VAL A 138 -17.65 4.65 -9.16
C VAL A 138 -16.36 4.03 -9.67
N LEU A 139 -16.07 4.11 -10.98
CA LEU A 139 -14.83 3.57 -11.55
C LEU A 139 -13.59 4.28 -11.00
N GLU A 140 -13.60 5.61 -10.92
CA GLU A 140 -12.49 6.40 -10.36
C GLU A 140 -12.29 6.12 -8.87
N SER A 141 -13.39 5.94 -8.12
CA SER A 141 -13.37 5.55 -6.71
C SER A 141 -12.78 4.16 -6.50
N ASP A 142 -13.27 3.15 -7.23
CA ASP A 142 -12.79 1.76 -7.16
C ASP A 142 -11.29 1.68 -7.49
N GLN A 143 -10.84 2.37 -8.55
CA GLN A 143 -9.43 2.44 -8.91
C GLN A 143 -8.59 3.05 -7.77
N ARG A 144 -9.08 4.12 -7.15
CA ARG A 144 -8.38 4.78 -6.03
C ARG A 144 -8.17 3.84 -4.86
N ALA A 145 -9.22 3.14 -4.44
CA ALA A 145 -9.14 2.21 -3.32
C ALA A 145 -8.19 1.04 -3.61
N VAL A 146 -8.28 0.46 -4.81
CA VAL A 146 -7.42 -0.62 -5.30
C VAL A 146 -5.94 -0.22 -5.35
N LEU A 147 -5.63 1.05 -5.58
CA LEU A 147 -4.26 1.56 -5.63
C LEU A 147 -3.76 2.02 -4.25
N ALA A 148 -4.59 2.75 -3.50
CA ALA A 148 -4.22 3.34 -2.22
C ALA A 148 -3.95 2.29 -1.14
N ILE A 149 -4.82 1.27 -1.02
CA ILE A 149 -4.71 0.26 0.04
C ILE A 149 -3.41 -0.53 -0.09
N PRO A 150 -3.08 -1.17 -1.24
CA PRO A 150 -1.79 -1.84 -1.39
C PRO A 150 -0.61 -0.87 -1.28
N GLY A 151 -0.76 0.37 -1.74
CA GLY A 151 0.27 1.42 -1.60
C GLY A 151 0.68 1.65 -0.14
N VAL A 152 -0.29 1.84 0.76
CA VAL A 152 -0.05 1.99 2.21
C VAL A 152 0.58 0.73 2.81
N LEU A 153 0.09 -0.44 2.41
CA LEU A 153 0.60 -1.72 2.89
C LEU A 153 2.07 -1.95 2.50
N PHE A 154 2.46 -1.58 1.28
CA PHE A 154 3.86 -1.60 0.84
C PHE A 154 4.75 -0.65 1.65
N LEU A 155 4.26 0.53 2.04
CA LEU A 155 5.00 1.43 2.94
C LEU A 155 5.21 0.80 4.33
N GLY A 156 4.20 0.10 4.84
CA GLY A 156 4.32 -0.67 6.09
C GLY A 156 5.39 -1.77 5.99
N ALA A 157 5.43 -2.50 4.87
CA ALA A 157 6.47 -3.48 4.60
C ALA A 157 7.87 -2.82 4.50
N ALA A 158 7.98 -1.67 3.83
CA ALA A 158 9.22 -0.91 3.74
C ALA A 158 9.73 -0.48 5.12
N TYR A 159 8.84 0.08 5.96
CA TYR A 159 9.12 0.41 7.36
C TYR A 159 9.69 -0.80 8.11
N ALA A 160 9.00 -1.93 8.07
CA ALA A 160 9.40 -3.13 8.81
C ALA A 160 10.76 -3.68 8.35
N VAL A 161 11.00 -3.75 7.04
CA VAL A 161 12.26 -4.25 6.48
C VAL A 161 13.43 -3.33 6.82
N LEU A 162 13.25 -2.00 6.69
CA LEU A 162 14.31 -1.05 6.98
C LEU A 162 14.63 -1.00 8.48
N ALA A 163 13.61 -1.00 9.34
CA ALA A 163 13.79 -1.06 10.78
C ALA A 163 14.50 -2.35 11.24
N ALA A 164 14.10 -3.51 10.72
CA ALA A 164 14.77 -4.78 11.00
C ALA A 164 16.23 -4.80 10.49
N GLY A 165 16.50 -4.14 9.36
CA GLY A 165 17.85 -4.01 8.80
C GLY A 165 18.77 -3.12 9.64
N GLU A 166 18.25 -2.05 10.24
CA GLU A 166 18.98 -1.20 11.19
C GLU A 166 19.18 -1.89 12.54
N LEU A 167 18.17 -2.61 13.04
CA LEU A 167 18.30 -3.40 14.26
C LEU A 167 19.40 -4.44 14.12
N ARG A 168 19.40 -5.23 13.04
CA ARG A 168 20.46 -6.20 12.76
C ARG A 168 21.85 -5.56 12.65
N ARG A 169 21.93 -4.33 12.10
CA ARG A 169 23.19 -3.58 12.06
C ARG A 169 23.67 -3.23 13.47
N ALA A 170 22.77 -2.80 14.35
CA ALA A 170 23.09 -2.48 15.73
C ALA A 170 23.55 -3.73 16.49
N ASP A 171 22.82 -4.84 16.38
CA ASP A 171 23.19 -6.11 17.04
C ASP A 171 24.57 -6.61 16.59
N SER A 172 24.85 -6.52 15.28
CA SER A 172 26.15 -6.93 14.72
C SER A 172 27.30 -6.00 15.13
N ALA A 173 27.02 -4.78 15.59
CA ALA A 173 28.03 -3.85 16.08
C ALA A 173 28.29 -4.02 17.60
N VAL A 174 27.35 -4.62 18.34
CA VAL A 174 27.48 -4.89 19.78
C VAL A 174 28.25 -6.18 20.05
N VAL A 175 28.23 -7.16 19.14
CA VAL A 175 29.09 -8.36 19.22
C VAL A 175 30.49 -7.99 18.71
N PRO A 176 31.49 -7.76 19.58
CA PRO A 176 32.86 -7.50 19.15
C PRO A 176 33.45 -8.80 18.59
N SER A 177 34.39 -8.63 17.67
CA SER A 177 35.25 -9.66 17.10
C SER A 177 36.22 -10.25 18.13
N ASP A 178 35.72 -10.87 19.20
CA ASP A 178 36.52 -11.60 20.21
C ASP A 178 36.53 -13.12 19.92
N VAL A 179 36.54 -13.49 18.64
CA VAL A 179 36.91 -14.84 18.20
C VAL A 179 37.71 -14.71 16.90
N ALA A 180 39.00 -14.40 17.03
CA ALA A 180 40.03 -14.64 16.04
C ALA A 180 41.23 -15.28 16.74
#